data_AF-A0A0C2SPD3-F1
#
_entry.id   AF-A0A0C2SPD3-F1
#
_cell.length_a   1.000
_cell.length_b   1.000
_cell.length_c   1.000
_cell.angle_alpha   90.00
_cell.angle_beta   90.00
_cell.angle_gamma   90.00
#
_symmetry.space_group_name_H-M   'P 1'
#
loop_
_entity.id
_entity.type
_entity.pdbx_description
1 polymer ?
#
loop_
_entity_poly.entity_id
_entity_poly.type
_entity_poly.pdbx_seq_one_letter_code
_entity_poly.pdbx_strand_id
1 'polypeptide(L)'
;IWQEHGKLVTATHRYFPDSFDRLPRDPSKKINSGYKAIEWLNYFWVLGPALFRLVLPSHLWQHYCKLVCGIRLLHQRVITEDELKRAHDLLTQWEYDFELLYYQRKVNRLHLVRPCIHAVVHAARETYRCGPLNLLAQWVLENTIGNLGREVHQHSNPFMNLCQRGLLRAQTNALKVIVPELDPEPPLTHGAQPIGDGYVLLTAHDEEERLVRDVMQINALINFFTQHGKPERISDGKFSLERWARLRLPNGQIARCAWKEIENGLTRNSRNVKVCTSTFIFAVICCLNYL
;
A
#
# COMPACT_ATOMS: atom_id res chain seq x y z
N ILE A 1 -12.08 -20.19 16.85
CA ILE A 1 -11.81 -19.94 15.41
C ILE A 1 -11.92 -18.47 15.01
N TRP A 2 -13.11 -17.91 14.68
CA TRP A 2 -13.20 -16.53 14.13
C TRP A 2 -12.63 -15.43 15.04
N GLN A 3 -12.86 -15.51 16.36
CA GLN A 3 -12.31 -14.54 17.32
C GLN A 3 -10.77 -14.62 17.40
N GLU A 4 -10.20 -15.82 17.35
CA GLU A 4 -8.74 -16.02 17.36
C GLU A 4 -8.12 -15.53 16.05
N HIS A 5 -8.75 -15.85 14.92
CA HIS A 5 -8.37 -15.32 13.62
C HIS A 5 -8.42 -13.79 13.59
N GLY A 6 -9.44 -13.21 14.22
CA GLY A 6 -9.58 -11.77 14.41
C GLY A 6 -8.43 -11.12 15.18
N LYS A 7 -7.96 -11.78 16.25
CA LYS A 7 -6.78 -11.38 17.01
C LYS A 7 -5.51 -11.46 16.16
N LEU A 8 -5.35 -12.50 15.34
CA LEU A 8 -4.23 -12.64 14.41
C LEU A 8 -4.20 -11.51 13.38
N VAL A 9 -5.34 -11.17 12.78
CA VAL A 9 -5.45 -10.02 11.86
C VAL A 9 -5.00 -8.74 12.56
N THR A 10 -5.48 -8.49 13.78
CA THR A 10 -5.12 -7.27 14.54
C THR A 10 -3.64 -7.24 14.92
N ALA A 11 -3.04 -8.39 15.23
CA ALA A 11 -1.62 -8.49 15.54
C ALA A 11 -0.71 -8.09 14.36
N THR A 12 -1.20 -8.18 13.11
CA THR A 12 -0.44 -7.73 11.93
C THR A 12 -0.33 -6.21 11.79
N HIS A 13 -1.13 -5.43 12.53
CA HIS A 13 -1.23 -3.98 12.36
C HIS A 13 0.13 -3.28 12.49
N ARG A 14 0.98 -3.79 13.39
CA ARG A 14 2.33 -3.25 13.59
C ARG A 14 3.23 -3.43 12.39
N TYR A 15 2.99 -4.42 11.55
CA TYR A 15 3.85 -4.73 10.39
C TYR A 15 3.27 -4.24 9.07
N PHE A 16 2.12 -3.54 9.13
CA PHE A 16 1.45 -3.05 7.95
C PHE A 16 2.09 -1.73 7.50
N PRO A 17 2.61 -1.64 6.26
CA PRO A 17 3.25 -0.42 5.79
C PRO A 17 2.24 0.73 5.72
N ASP A 18 2.71 1.95 5.97
CA ASP A 18 1.86 3.14 5.96
C ASP A 18 1.28 3.47 4.58
N SER A 19 1.96 2.99 3.52
CA SER A 19 1.46 3.08 2.14
C SER A 19 0.12 2.39 1.93
N PHE A 20 -0.26 1.48 2.84
CA PHE A 20 -1.61 0.96 2.87
C PHE A 20 -2.46 1.80 3.82
N ASP A 21 -3.31 2.62 3.20
CA ASP A 21 -4.18 3.62 3.86
C ASP A 21 -4.81 3.11 5.17
N ARG A 22 -5.57 2.00 5.10
CA ARG A 22 -6.38 1.51 6.22
C ARG A 22 -6.05 0.09 6.65
N LEU A 23 -5.89 -0.12 7.95
CA LEU A 23 -5.68 -1.44 8.55
C LEU A 23 -6.97 -2.26 8.52
N PRO A 24 -6.89 -3.57 8.20
CA PRO A 24 -8.03 -4.44 8.31
C PRO A 24 -8.42 -4.63 9.78
N ARG A 25 -9.64 -4.22 10.15
CA ARG A 25 -10.19 -4.48 11.49
C ARG A 25 -10.43 -5.98 11.71
N ASP A 26 -10.64 -6.35 12.96
CA ASP A 26 -11.04 -7.71 13.37
C ASP A 26 -12.30 -8.17 12.59
N PRO A 27 -12.16 -9.17 11.67
CA PRO A 27 -13.29 -9.66 10.88
C PRO A 27 -14.41 -10.24 11.76
N SER A 28 -14.11 -10.84 12.92
CA SER A 28 -15.14 -11.41 13.79
C SER A 28 -16.13 -10.37 14.33
N LYS A 29 -15.74 -9.10 14.34
CA LYS A 29 -16.55 -8.00 14.88
C LYS A 29 -17.21 -7.12 13.82
N LYS A 30 -16.61 -7.03 12.62
CA LYS A 30 -16.93 -5.95 11.66
C LYS A 30 -17.26 -6.41 10.24
N ILE A 31 -17.09 -7.69 9.91
CA ILE A 31 -17.26 -8.18 8.53
C ILE A 31 -18.68 -7.92 7.97
N ASN A 32 -19.70 -7.94 8.83
CA ASN A 32 -21.11 -7.75 8.46
C ASN A 32 -21.67 -6.35 8.74
N SER A 33 -20.89 -5.42 9.30
CA SER A 33 -21.41 -4.16 9.87
C SER A 33 -20.61 -2.91 9.47
N GLY A 34 -20.00 -2.93 8.28
CA GLY A 34 -19.30 -1.77 7.72
C GLY A 34 -17.79 -1.95 7.55
N TYR A 35 -17.36 -3.16 7.18
CA TYR A 35 -16.00 -3.42 6.70
C TYR A 35 -15.80 -2.69 5.36
N LYS A 36 -14.83 -1.78 5.28
CA LYS A 36 -14.61 -0.98 4.07
C LYS A 36 -13.95 -1.81 2.98
N ALA A 37 -14.15 -1.42 1.72
CA ALA A 37 -13.53 -2.06 0.57
C ALA A 37 -11.99 -2.18 0.72
N ILE A 38 -11.31 -1.12 1.13
CA ILE A 38 -9.85 -1.14 1.35
C ILE A 38 -9.44 -2.14 2.45
N GLU A 39 -10.25 -2.31 3.49
CA GLU A 39 -9.96 -3.30 4.53
C GLU A 39 -10.13 -4.71 4.00
N TRP A 40 -11.14 -4.95 3.16
CA TRP A 40 -11.31 -6.21 2.45
C TRP A 40 -10.13 -6.52 1.54
N LEU A 41 -9.65 -5.52 0.78
CA LEU A 41 -8.49 -5.71 -0.09
C LEU A 41 -7.26 -6.13 0.72
N ASN A 42 -7.00 -5.42 1.81
CA ASN A 42 -5.86 -5.67 2.69
C ASN A 42 -5.97 -7.00 3.44
N TYR A 43 -7.14 -7.33 3.96
CA TYR A 43 -7.38 -8.58 4.66
C TYR A 43 -7.33 -9.77 3.71
N PHE A 44 -8.14 -9.75 2.65
CA PHE A 44 -8.42 -10.93 1.82
C PHE A 44 -7.41 -11.14 0.70
N TRP A 45 -6.79 -10.09 0.14
CA TRP A 45 -5.82 -10.28 -0.96
C TRP A 45 -4.37 -10.19 -0.49
N VAL A 46 -4.09 -9.41 0.56
CA VAL A 46 -2.72 -9.19 1.04
C VAL A 46 -2.36 -10.12 2.18
N LEU A 47 -3.12 -10.08 3.30
CA LEU A 47 -2.79 -10.87 4.49
C LEU A 47 -3.28 -12.32 4.42
N GLY A 48 -4.41 -12.55 3.75
CA GLY A 48 -5.10 -13.84 3.77
C GLY A 48 -4.27 -15.05 3.35
N PRO A 49 -3.33 -15.00 2.36
CA PRO A 49 -2.45 -16.13 2.07
C PRO A 49 -1.66 -16.64 3.27
N ALA A 50 -1.14 -15.73 4.10
CA ALA A 50 -0.41 -16.11 5.31
C ALA A 50 -1.37 -16.52 6.44
N LEU A 51 -2.42 -15.74 6.68
CA LEU A 51 -3.31 -15.97 7.82
C LEU A 51 -4.18 -17.21 7.65
N PHE A 52 -4.73 -17.44 6.46
CA PHE A 52 -5.58 -18.61 6.22
C PHE A 52 -4.80 -19.92 6.14
N ARG A 53 -3.48 -19.89 5.94
CA ARG A 53 -2.64 -21.10 6.00
C ARG A 53 -2.71 -21.76 7.38
N LEU A 54 -2.93 -20.97 8.43
CA LEU A 54 -3.00 -21.45 9.82
C LEU A 54 -4.33 -22.14 10.15
N VAL A 55 -5.36 -21.94 9.32
CA VAL A 55 -6.75 -22.33 9.64
C VAL A 55 -7.35 -23.27 8.60
N LEU A 56 -6.99 -23.11 7.32
CA LEU A 56 -7.57 -23.89 6.22
C LEU A 56 -6.79 -25.18 5.97
N PRO A 57 -7.49 -26.29 5.64
CA PRO A 57 -6.88 -27.47 5.06
C PRO A 57 -6.05 -27.12 3.81
N SER A 58 -4.96 -27.84 3.57
CA SER A 58 -4.00 -27.47 2.51
C SER A 58 -4.65 -27.33 1.13
N HIS A 59 -5.61 -28.19 0.77
CA HIS A 59 -6.27 -28.15 -0.53
C HIS A 59 -7.16 -26.89 -0.69
N LEU A 60 -7.91 -26.50 0.35
CA LEU A 60 -8.72 -25.26 0.32
C LEU A 60 -7.84 -24.02 0.35
N TRP A 61 -6.73 -24.06 1.09
CA TRP A 61 -5.77 -22.97 1.10
C TRP A 61 -5.10 -22.79 -0.28
N GLN A 62 -4.69 -23.88 -0.94
CA GLN A 62 -4.13 -23.81 -2.30
C GLN A 62 -5.15 -23.26 -3.30
N HIS A 63 -6.40 -23.72 -3.22
CA HIS A 63 -7.50 -23.17 -4.02
C HIS A 63 -7.66 -21.66 -3.82
N TYR A 64 -7.74 -21.21 -2.57
CA TYR A 64 -7.80 -19.79 -2.23
C TYR A 64 -6.56 -19.01 -2.74
N CYS A 65 -5.34 -19.54 -2.59
CA CYS A 65 -4.13 -18.89 -3.09
C CYS A 65 -4.10 -18.76 -4.62
N LYS A 66 -4.72 -19.68 -5.34
CA LYS A 66 -4.89 -19.60 -6.80
C LYS A 66 -5.72 -18.37 -7.19
N LEU A 67 -6.85 -18.16 -6.51
CA LEU A 67 -7.67 -16.95 -6.68
C LEU A 67 -6.88 -15.68 -6.36
N VAL A 68 -6.19 -15.66 -5.22
CA VAL A 68 -5.39 -14.50 -4.81
C VAL A 68 -4.32 -14.18 -5.85
N CYS A 69 -3.66 -15.19 -6.40
CA CYS A 69 -2.65 -15.00 -7.44
C CYS A 69 -3.26 -14.37 -8.70
N GLY A 70 -4.36 -14.93 -9.21
CA GLY A 70 -5.06 -14.39 -10.38
C GLY A 70 -5.53 -12.94 -10.18
N ILE A 71 -6.22 -12.67 -9.07
CA ILE A 71 -6.72 -11.32 -8.77
C ILE A 71 -5.59 -10.31 -8.56
N ARG A 72 -4.50 -10.69 -7.88
CA ARG A 72 -3.36 -9.79 -7.67
C ARG A 72 -2.63 -9.45 -8.97
N LEU A 73 -2.55 -10.37 -9.93
CA LEU A 73 -2.02 -10.07 -11.26
C LEU A 73 -2.89 -9.02 -11.97
N LEU A 74 -4.21 -9.14 -11.88
CA LEU A 74 -5.16 -8.19 -12.50
C LEU A 74 -5.23 -6.83 -11.79
N HIS A 75 -4.82 -6.75 -10.53
CA HIS A 75 -4.79 -5.50 -9.76
C HIS A 75 -3.52 -4.67 -9.95
N GLN A 76 -2.56 -5.13 -10.76
CA GLN A 76 -1.35 -4.37 -11.04
C GLN A 76 -1.66 -3.13 -11.89
N ARG A 77 -0.85 -2.08 -11.72
CA ARG A 77 -0.98 -0.85 -12.51
C ARG A 77 -0.52 -1.04 -13.96
N VAL A 78 0.45 -1.92 -14.16
CA VAL A 78 0.96 -2.35 -15.46
C VAL A 78 0.85 -3.86 -15.48
N ILE A 79 0.19 -4.40 -16.51
CA ILE A 79 -0.08 -5.83 -16.66
C ILE A 79 0.40 -6.20 -18.06
N THR A 80 1.31 -7.16 -18.13
CA THR A 80 1.78 -7.71 -19.40
C THR A 80 0.77 -8.70 -19.97
N GLU A 81 0.83 -8.97 -21.28
CA GLU A 81 -0.05 -9.95 -21.92
C GLU A 81 0.12 -11.36 -21.33
N ASP A 82 1.36 -11.75 -21.00
CA ASP A 82 1.64 -13.05 -20.39
C ASP A 82 1.10 -13.15 -18.97
N GLU A 83 1.20 -12.09 -18.16
CA GLU A 83 0.56 -12.03 -16.85
C GLU A 83 -0.96 -12.11 -16.95
N LEU A 84 -1.54 -11.49 -17.98
CA LEU A 84 -2.98 -11.50 -18.22
C LEU A 84 -3.47 -12.90 -18.62
N LYS A 85 -2.76 -13.58 -19.52
CA LYS A 85 -3.01 -14.99 -19.88
C LYS A 85 -2.90 -15.88 -18.65
N ARG A 86 -1.83 -15.72 -17.87
CA ARG A 86 -1.64 -16.47 -16.62
C ARG A 86 -2.77 -16.22 -15.63
N ALA A 87 -3.23 -14.98 -15.48
CA ALA A 87 -4.36 -14.66 -14.62
C ALA A 87 -5.65 -15.34 -15.11
N HIS A 88 -5.91 -15.32 -16.42
CA HIS A 88 -7.05 -16.02 -17.02
C HIS A 88 -7.04 -17.52 -16.72
N ASP A 89 -5.89 -18.19 -16.92
CA ASP A 89 -5.75 -19.62 -16.66
C ASP A 89 -5.96 -19.95 -15.17
N LEU A 90 -5.36 -19.16 -14.28
CA LEU A 90 -5.51 -19.34 -12.83
C LEU A 90 -6.96 -19.19 -12.38
N LEU A 91 -7.68 -18.18 -12.88
CA LEU A 91 -9.06 -17.90 -12.48
C LEU A 91 -10.05 -18.90 -13.08
N THR A 92 -9.82 -19.36 -14.32
CA THR A 92 -10.62 -20.42 -14.95
C THR A 92 -10.45 -21.74 -14.21
N GLN A 93 -9.20 -22.12 -13.90
CA GLN A 93 -8.95 -23.33 -13.11
C GLN A 93 -9.51 -23.19 -11.68
N TRP A 94 -9.46 -22.00 -11.09
CA TRP A 94 -10.04 -21.75 -9.78
C TRP A 94 -11.55 -21.96 -9.76
N GLU A 95 -12.29 -21.52 -10.79
CA GLU A 95 -13.73 -21.78 -10.91
C GLU A 95 -14.01 -23.28 -11.01
N TYR A 96 -13.29 -23.98 -11.89
CA TYR A 96 -13.41 -25.42 -12.04
C TYR A 96 -13.21 -26.15 -10.70
N ASP A 97 -12.15 -25.79 -9.97
CA ASP A 97 -11.87 -26.36 -8.65
C ASP A 97 -12.95 -25.95 -7.62
N PHE A 98 -13.52 -24.74 -7.73
CA PHE A 98 -14.62 -24.32 -6.87
C PHE A 98 -15.83 -25.24 -7.05
N GLU A 99 -16.09 -25.67 -8.29
CA GLU A 99 -17.15 -26.63 -8.57
C GLU A 99 -16.96 -27.96 -7.86
N LEU A 100 -15.75 -28.50 -7.94
CA LEU A 100 -15.43 -29.80 -7.37
C LEU A 100 -15.36 -29.77 -5.85
N LEU A 101 -14.76 -28.73 -5.28
CA LEU A 101 -14.48 -28.65 -3.85
C LEU A 101 -15.70 -28.25 -3.01
N TYR A 102 -16.53 -27.32 -3.49
CA TYR A 102 -17.57 -26.70 -2.67
C TYR A 102 -18.97 -27.23 -2.99
N TYR A 103 -19.48 -26.94 -4.19
CA TYR A 103 -20.87 -27.27 -4.52
C TYR A 103 -21.05 -28.65 -5.17
N GLN A 104 -19.96 -29.28 -5.61
CA GLN A 104 -19.88 -30.66 -6.10
C GLN A 104 -20.84 -30.98 -7.25
N ARG A 105 -21.23 -29.97 -8.04
CA ARG A 105 -22.25 -30.10 -9.11
C ARG A 105 -23.60 -30.61 -8.61
N LYS A 106 -23.90 -30.41 -7.32
CA LYS A 106 -25.17 -30.78 -6.72
C LYS A 106 -26.13 -29.60 -6.77
N VAL A 107 -27.32 -29.80 -7.33
CA VAL A 107 -28.35 -28.77 -7.49
C VAL A 107 -28.71 -28.11 -6.16
N ASN A 108 -28.77 -28.89 -5.06
CA ASN A 108 -29.07 -28.36 -3.73
C ASN A 108 -27.98 -27.42 -3.17
N ARG A 109 -26.79 -27.37 -3.78
CA ARG A 109 -25.70 -26.46 -3.41
C ARG A 109 -25.47 -25.33 -4.42
N LEU A 110 -26.31 -25.22 -5.44
CA LEU A 110 -26.16 -24.21 -6.50
C LEU A 110 -26.18 -22.78 -5.96
N HIS A 111 -26.84 -22.55 -4.82
CA HIS A 111 -26.88 -21.26 -4.11
C HIS A 111 -25.48 -20.74 -3.68
N LEU A 112 -24.46 -21.61 -3.63
CA LEU A 112 -23.08 -21.20 -3.37
C LEU A 112 -22.44 -20.48 -4.57
N VAL A 113 -22.91 -20.73 -5.79
CA VAL A 113 -22.43 -20.12 -7.04
C VAL A 113 -23.11 -18.76 -7.22
N ARG A 114 -22.73 -17.79 -6.38
CA ARG A 114 -23.24 -16.43 -6.51
C ARG A 114 -22.73 -15.76 -7.79
N PRO A 115 -23.45 -14.80 -8.38
CA PRO A 115 -22.98 -14.09 -9.58
C PRO A 115 -21.58 -13.49 -9.44
N CYS A 116 -21.22 -12.99 -8.24
CA CYS A 116 -19.88 -12.46 -7.98
C CYS A 116 -18.77 -13.53 -8.02
N ILE A 117 -19.09 -14.80 -7.74
CA ILE A 117 -18.15 -15.91 -7.86
C ILE A 117 -17.89 -16.21 -9.34
N HIS A 118 -18.94 -16.32 -10.14
CA HIS A 118 -18.81 -16.57 -11.58
C HIS A 118 -18.14 -15.40 -12.33
N ALA A 119 -18.43 -14.15 -11.92
CA ALA A 119 -17.85 -12.95 -12.50
C ALA A 119 -16.31 -12.93 -12.48
N VAL A 120 -15.68 -13.67 -11.55
CA VAL A 120 -14.21 -13.77 -11.43
C VAL A 120 -13.57 -14.29 -12.71
N VAL A 121 -14.16 -15.27 -13.38
CA VAL A 121 -13.58 -15.88 -14.60
C VAL A 121 -13.53 -14.89 -15.76
N HIS A 122 -14.45 -13.93 -15.79
CA HIS A 122 -14.49 -12.88 -16.79
C HIS A 122 -13.48 -11.76 -16.51
N ALA A 123 -12.94 -11.66 -15.29
CA ALA A 123 -12.15 -10.51 -14.87
C ALA A 123 -10.91 -10.25 -15.75
N ALA A 124 -10.19 -11.30 -16.16
CA ALA A 124 -9.03 -11.15 -17.04
C ALA A 124 -9.42 -10.68 -18.44
N ARG A 125 -10.50 -11.24 -19.01
CA ARG A 125 -11.01 -10.84 -20.33
C ARG A 125 -11.51 -9.40 -20.33
N GLU A 126 -12.23 -9.00 -19.29
CA GLU A 126 -12.69 -7.62 -19.15
C GLU A 126 -11.50 -6.68 -18.92
N THR A 127 -10.47 -7.11 -18.19
CA THR A 127 -9.22 -6.33 -18.04
C THR A 127 -8.53 -6.10 -19.39
N TYR A 128 -8.54 -7.08 -20.29
CA TYR A 128 -8.07 -6.91 -21.67
C TYR A 128 -8.93 -5.90 -22.45
N ARG A 129 -10.26 -5.99 -22.31
CA ARG A 129 -11.22 -5.20 -23.10
C ARG A 129 -11.25 -3.72 -22.71
N CYS A 130 -11.26 -3.40 -21.42
CA CYS A 130 -11.47 -2.04 -20.92
C CYS A 130 -10.38 -1.55 -19.95
N GLY A 131 -9.29 -2.30 -19.78
CA GLY A 131 -8.22 -2.00 -18.85
C GLY A 131 -8.49 -2.49 -17.42
N PRO A 132 -7.55 -2.26 -16.48
CA PRO A 132 -7.65 -2.76 -15.11
C PRO A 132 -8.96 -2.37 -14.41
N LEU A 133 -9.72 -3.38 -13.96
CA LEU A 133 -11.09 -3.19 -13.45
C LEU A 133 -11.14 -2.35 -12.16
N ASN A 134 -10.06 -2.32 -11.38
CA ASN A 134 -9.92 -1.45 -10.22
C ASN A 134 -9.94 0.05 -10.57
N LEU A 135 -9.61 0.42 -11.81
CA LEU A 135 -9.72 1.79 -12.31
C LEU A 135 -11.15 2.16 -12.72
N LEU A 136 -11.97 1.16 -13.02
CA LEU A 136 -13.39 1.31 -13.37
C LEU A 136 -14.32 1.08 -12.17
N ALA A 137 -13.75 0.87 -10.99
CA ALA A 137 -14.51 0.51 -9.81
C ALA A 137 -15.41 1.65 -9.34
N GLN A 138 -16.62 1.28 -8.93
CA GLN A 138 -17.68 2.20 -8.51
C GLN A 138 -17.28 3.12 -7.35
N TRP A 139 -16.34 2.71 -6.49
CA TRP A 139 -15.91 3.55 -5.36
C TRP A 139 -15.34 4.90 -5.79
N VAL A 140 -14.77 5.03 -6.99
CA VAL A 140 -14.27 6.32 -7.51
C VAL A 140 -15.45 7.26 -7.78
N LEU A 141 -16.53 6.73 -8.35
CA LEU A 141 -17.77 7.46 -8.59
C LEU A 141 -18.45 7.82 -7.27
N GLU A 142 -18.56 6.89 -6.32
CA GLU A 142 -19.13 7.15 -5.00
C GLU A 142 -18.37 8.24 -4.23
N ASN A 143 -17.03 8.19 -4.26
CA ASN A 143 -16.19 9.24 -3.67
C ASN A 143 -16.41 10.58 -4.36
N THR A 144 -16.55 10.59 -5.69
CA THR A 144 -16.85 11.81 -6.46
C THR A 144 -18.22 12.38 -6.07
N ILE A 145 -19.25 11.55 -5.98
CA ILE A 145 -20.59 11.96 -5.52
C ILE A 145 -20.53 12.54 -4.11
N GLY A 146 -19.84 11.88 -3.18
CA GLY A 146 -19.70 12.36 -1.80
C GLY A 146 -18.87 13.64 -1.66
N ASN A 147 -17.89 13.85 -2.55
CA ASN A 147 -17.14 15.11 -2.63
C ASN A 147 -18.03 16.24 -3.15
N LEU A 148 -18.71 16.02 -4.27
CA LEU A 148 -19.59 17.02 -4.87
C LEU A 148 -20.76 17.38 -3.93
N GLY A 149 -21.34 16.39 -3.25
CA GLY A 149 -22.40 16.63 -2.27
C GLY A 149 -21.98 17.53 -1.11
N ARG A 150 -20.69 17.51 -0.71
CA ARG A 150 -20.14 18.42 0.31
C ARG A 150 -19.99 19.86 -0.19
N GLU A 151 -19.94 20.08 -1.50
CA GLU A 151 -19.82 21.40 -2.13
C GLU A 151 -21.19 22.03 -2.44
N VAL A 152 -22.29 21.27 -2.30
CA VAL A 152 -23.65 21.77 -2.49
C VAL A 152 -24.11 22.48 -1.22
N HIS A 153 -24.06 23.81 -1.24
CA HIS A 153 -24.43 24.65 -0.11
C HIS A 153 -25.82 25.30 -0.24
N GLN A 154 -26.39 25.33 -1.45
CA GLN A 154 -27.69 25.95 -1.70
C GLN A 154 -28.81 24.92 -1.77
N HIS A 155 -29.65 24.87 -0.73
CA HIS A 155 -30.74 23.90 -0.63
C HIS A 155 -31.96 24.23 -1.51
N SER A 156 -32.14 25.49 -1.94
CA SER A 156 -33.28 25.91 -2.76
C SER A 156 -33.16 25.51 -4.24
N ASN A 157 -31.94 25.34 -4.75
CA ASN A 157 -31.71 24.84 -6.11
C ASN A 157 -30.44 23.96 -6.19
N PRO A 158 -30.47 22.77 -5.56
CA PRO A 158 -29.29 21.94 -5.38
C PRO A 158 -28.74 21.41 -6.70
N PHE A 159 -29.60 21.13 -7.69
CA PHE A 159 -29.17 20.63 -9.00
C PHE A 159 -28.41 21.68 -9.81
N MET A 160 -28.91 22.93 -9.86
CA MET A 160 -28.18 24.00 -10.55
C MET A 160 -26.85 24.30 -9.86
N ASN A 161 -26.84 24.32 -8.52
CA ASN A 161 -25.60 24.51 -7.76
C ASN A 161 -24.59 23.40 -8.03
N LEU A 162 -25.04 22.13 -8.02
CA LEU A 162 -24.21 20.97 -8.37
C LEU A 162 -23.65 21.08 -9.79
N CYS A 163 -24.48 21.42 -10.78
CA CYS A 163 -24.03 21.62 -12.17
C CYS A 163 -22.93 22.70 -12.25
N GLN A 164 -23.11 23.82 -11.56
CA GLN A 164 -22.12 24.90 -11.56
C GLN A 164 -20.81 24.49 -10.87
N ARG A 165 -20.88 23.75 -9.76
CA ARG A 165 -19.69 23.17 -9.10
C ARG A 165 -18.97 22.18 -10.00
N GLY A 166 -19.70 21.30 -10.67
CA GLY A 166 -19.16 20.34 -11.64
C GLY A 166 -18.44 21.05 -12.80
N LEU A 167 -19.08 22.06 -13.40
CA LEU A 167 -18.51 22.85 -14.49
C LEU A 167 -17.23 23.57 -14.06
N LEU A 168 -17.26 24.25 -12.91
CA LEU A 168 -16.09 24.97 -12.39
C LEU A 168 -14.92 24.01 -12.15
N ARG A 169 -15.18 22.83 -11.57
CA ARG A 169 -14.13 21.82 -11.33
C ARG A 169 -13.54 21.28 -12.62
N ALA A 170 -14.38 21.02 -13.62
CA ALA A 170 -13.91 20.61 -14.94
C ALA A 170 -13.03 21.68 -15.60
N GLN A 171 -13.45 22.95 -15.53
CA GLN A 171 -12.69 24.08 -16.05
C GLN A 171 -11.35 24.26 -15.32
N THR A 172 -11.34 24.24 -13.98
CA THR A 172 -10.11 24.34 -13.18
C THR A 172 -9.16 23.18 -13.47
N ASN A 173 -9.67 21.94 -13.54
CA ASN A 173 -8.84 20.78 -13.88
C ASN A 173 -8.26 20.92 -15.30
N ALA A 174 -9.06 21.36 -16.28
CA ALA A 174 -8.58 21.60 -17.64
C ALA A 174 -7.49 22.68 -17.67
N LEU A 175 -7.68 23.79 -16.95
CA LEU A 175 -6.69 24.86 -16.85
C LEU A 175 -5.38 24.38 -16.23
N LYS A 176 -5.44 23.60 -15.15
CA LYS A 176 -4.26 23.00 -14.49
C LYS A 176 -3.50 22.04 -15.41
N VAL A 177 -4.21 21.33 -16.29
CA VAL A 177 -3.58 20.43 -17.28
C VAL A 177 -2.96 21.21 -18.44
N ILE A 178 -3.61 22.26 -18.92
CA ILE A 178 -3.12 23.09 -20.04
C ILE A 178 -1.96 23.98 -19.59
N VAL A 179 -2.00 24.49 -18.36
CA VAL A 179 -1.03 25.39 -17.75
C VAL A 179 -0.60 24.81 -16.40
N PRO A 180 0.37 23.86 -16.40
CA PRO A 180 0.83 23.17 -15.18
C PRO A 180 1.35 24.13 -14.08
N GLU A 181 1.79 25.34 -14.44
CA GLU A 181 2.25 26.35 -13.49
C GLU A 181 1.15 26.81 -12.52
N LEU A 182 -0.13 26.58 -12.85
CA LEU A 182 -1.28 26.87 -11.99
C LEU A 182 -1.54 25.79 -10.93
N ASP A 183 -0.85 24.65 -10.99
CA ASP A 183 -0.92 23.57 -9.99
C ASP A 183 0.47 23.23 -9.46
N PRO A 184 1.18 24.20 -8.82
CA PRO A 184 2.51 23.94 -8.31
C PRO A 184 2.46 22.83 -7.27
N GLU A 185 3.48 21.95 -7.29
CA GLU A 185 3.62 20.95 -6.25
C GLU A 185 3.66 21.62 -4.87
N PRO A 186 3.01 21.01 -3.85
CA PRO A 186 3.06 21.55 -2.50
C PRO A 186 4.53 21.69 -2.06
N PRO A 187 4.90 22.83 -1.45
CA PRO A 187 6.27 23.03 -1.00
C PRO A 187 6.65 21.97 0.01
N LEU A 188 7.95 21.66 0.08
CA LEU A 188 8.48 20.79 1.12
C LEU A 188 8.13 21.35 2.50
N THR A 189 7.83 20.46 3.45
CA THR A 189 7.58 20.85 4.83
C THR A 189 8.79 21.62 5.37
N HIS A 190 8.56 22.68 6.14
CA HIS A 190 9.62 23.46 6.79
C HIS A 190 10.64 22.54 7.47
N GLY A 191 11.94 22.74 7.20
CA GLY A 191 13.03 21.91 7.75
C GLY A 191 13.28 20.59 7.03
N ALA A 192 12.61 20.31 5.90
CA ALA A 192 12.97 19.20 5.04
C ALA A 192 14.18 19.56 4.15
N GLN A 193 15.08 18.59 3.96
CA GLN A 193 16.31 18.78 3.21
C GLN A 193 16.40 17.78 2.04
N PRO A 194 16.36 18.23 0.78
CA PRO A 194 16.62 17.37 -0.37
C PRO A 194 18.10 16.99 -0.41
N ILE A 195 18.39 15.69 -0.63
CA ILE A 195 19.76 15.15 -0.66
C ILE A 195 20.17 14.58 -2.03
N GLY A 196 19.34 14.79 -3.07
CA GLY A 196 19.56 14.26 -4.43
C GLY A 196 18.71 13.02 -4.73
N ASP A 197 18.65 12.64 -6.02
CA ASP A 197 17.98 11.44 -6.53
C ASP A 197 16.51 11.24 -6.09
N GLY A 198 15.81 12.32 -5.76
CA GLY A 198 14.43 12.29 -5.27
C GLY A 198 14.28 11.97 -3.77
N TYR A 199 15.38 11.78 -3.06
CA TYR A 199 15.41 11.59 -1.61
C TYR A 199 15.30 12.92 -0.87
N VAL A 200 14.49 12.94 0.18
CA VAL A 200 14.33 14.12 1.05
C VAL A 200 14.33 13.70 2.51
N LEU A 201 15.27 14.25 3.28
CA LEU A 201 15.28 14.15 4.74
C LEU A 201 14.16 15.02 5.31
N LEU A 202 13.37 14.47 6.25
CA LEU A 202 12.20 15.15 6.83
C LEU A 202 12.38 15.42 8.32
N THR A 203 11.65 16.41 8.84
CA THR A 203 11.75 16.89 10.22
C THR A 203 11.66 15.81 11.31
N ALA A 204 12.20 16.19 12.48
CA ALA A 204 12.69 15.34 13.57
C ALA A 204 14.11 14.82 13.29
N HIS A 205 15.10 15.70 13.44
CA HIS A 205 16.53 15.39 13.41
C HIS A 205 17.20 15.84 14.72
N ASP A 206 18.45 15.46 14.94
CA ASP A 206 19.25 16.03 16.02
C ASP A 206 19.55 17.51 15.73
N GLU A 207 19.48 18.40 16.72
CA GLU A 207 19.83 19.82 16.55
C GLU A 207 21.36 20.05 16.46
N GLU A 208 22.14 19.11 17.01
CA GLU A 208 23.60 19.14 17.05
C GLU A 208 24.16 17.76 16.69
N GLU A 209 25.36 17.74 16.13
CA GLU A 209 26.05 16.49 15.84
C GLU A 209 26.33 15.70 17.13
N ARG A 210 26.10 14.39 17.08
CA ARG A 210 26.32 13.49 18.21
C ARG A 210 27.40 12.48 17.90
N LEU A 211 28.34 12.33 18.82
CA LEU A 211 29.36 11.28 18.76
C LEU A 211 28.69 9.90 18.84
N VAL A 212 28.93 9.06 17.84
CA VAL A 212 28.53 7.65 17.84
C VAL A 212 29.41 6.90 18.81
N ARG A 213 28.79 6.29 19.83
CA ARG A 213 29.49 5.49 20.84
C ARG A 213 29.29 3.98 20.67
N ASP A 214 28.28 3.59 19.88
CA ASP A 214 27.94 2.20 19.64
C ASP A 214 28.93 1.56 18.66
N VAL A 215 29.68 0.57 19.13
CA VAL A 215 30.71 -0.15 18.38
C VAL A 215 30.13 -0.81 17.13
N MET A 216 28.90 -1.34 17.18
CA MET A 216 28.28 -1.96 16.00
C MET A 216 27.97 -0.92 14.93
N GLN A 217 27.48 0.25 15.33
CA GLN A 217 27.23 1.36 14.40
C GLN A 217 28.52 1.86 13.79
N ILE A 218 29.56 2.06 14.60
CA ILE A 218 30.90 2.47 14.14
C ILE A 218 31.43 1.48 13.08
N ASN A 219 31.38 0.17 13.36
CA ASN A 219 31.84 -0.85 12.41
C ASN A 219 31.01 -0.84 11.11
N ALA A 220 29.70 -0.69 11.20
CA ALA A 220 28.83 -0.60 10.02
C ALA A 220 29.17 0.61 9.15
N LEU A 221 29.45 1.76 9.77
CA LEU A 221 29.85 2.99 9.08
C LEU A 221 31.23 2.86 8.43
N ILE A 222 32.20 2.28 9.13
CA ILE A 222 33.53 1.99 8.57
C ILE A 222 33.39 1.10 7.34
N ASN A 223 32.61 0.02 7.42
CA ASN A 223 32.40 -0.88 6.29
C ASN A 223 31.76 -0.17 5.09
N PHE A 224 30.75 0.66 5.34
CA PHE A 224 30.07 1.43 4.29
C PHE A 224 31.03 2.40 3.59
N PHE A 225 31.76 3.23 4.33
CA PHE A 225 32.67 4.22 3.77
C PHE A 225 33.95 3.63 3.18
N THR A 226 34.39 2.46 3.64
CA THR A 226 35.49 1.74 3.00
C THR A 226 35.13 1.34 1.57
N GLN A 227 33.85 1.04 1.31
CA GLN A 227 33.35 0.64 -0.01
C GLN A 227 32.99 1.82 -0.91
N HIS A 228 32.56 2.96 -0.34
CA HIS A 228 31.97 4.08 -1.09
C HIS A 228 32.80 5.37 -1.03
N GLY A 229 33.95 5.37 -0.35
CA GLY A 229 34.80 6.55 -0.14
C GLY A 229 34.50 7.24 1.20
N LYS A 230 35.54 7.81 1.84
CA LYS A 230 35.40 8.50 3.13
C LYS A 230 34.96 9.96 2.93
N PRO A 231 33.96 10.47 3.68
CA PRO A 231 33.70 11.90 3.75
C PRO A 231 34.82 12.65 4.50
N GLU A 232 35.04 13.91 4.14
CA GLU A 232 36.12 14.77 4.66
C GLU A 232 36.04 15.02 6.19
N ARG A 233 34.86 14.84 6.80
CA ARG A 233 34.58 15.12 8.23
C ARG A 233 34.93 13.98 9.21
N ILE A 234 35.49 12.85 8.77
CA ILE A 234 35.86 11.75 9.70
C ILE A 234 37.29 11.95 10.21
N SER A 235 37.43 12.44 11.44
CA SER A 235 38.72 12.56 12.14
C SER A 235 38.95 11.38 13.08
N ASP A 236 40.11 10.72 12.98
CA ASP A 236 40.61 9.71 13.93
C ASP A 236 39.67 8.52 14.23
N GLY A 237 38.81 8.13 13.29
CA GLY A 237 37.87 7.02 13.48
C GLY A 237 36.71 7.33 14.42
N LYS A 238 36.54 8.59 14.82
CA LYS A 238 35.38 9.08 15.58
C LYS A 238 34.33 9.59 14.59
N PHE A 239 33.11 9.09 14.73
CA PHE A 239 31.97 9.50 13.91
C PHE A 239 31.09 10.45 14.72
N SER A 240 30.97 11.70 14.26
CA SER A 240 30.02 12.69 14.78
C SER A 240 28.93 12.88 13.74
N LEU A 241 27.67 12.63 14.10
CA LEU A 241 26.57 12.53 13.13
C LEU A 241 25.33 13.28 13.58
N GLU A 242 24.64 13.85 12.60
CA GLU A 242 23.26 14.29 12.76
C GLU A 242 22.32 13.16 12.31
N ARG A 243 21.46 12.68 13.22
CA ARG A 243 20.49 11.64 12.89
C ARG A 243 19.19 12.28 12.42
N TRP A 244 18.67 11.77 11.31
CA TRP A 244 17.35 12.14 10.80
C TRP A 244 16.37 11.00 11.04
N ALA A 245 15.20 11.31 11.60
CA ALA A 245 14.22 10.29 11.95
C ALA A 245 13.38 9.81 10.77
N ARG A 246 13.35 10.54 9.65
CA ARG A 246 12.42 10.32 8.55
C ARG A 246 13.09 10.63 7.21
N LEU A 247 12.85 9.77 6.24
CA LEU A 247 13.33 9.91 4.87
C LEU A 247 12.18 9.65 3.90
N ARG A 248 11.90 10.63 3.04
CA ARG A 248 11.05 10.44 1.87
C ARG A 248 11.87 9.78 0.77
N LEU A 249 11.40 8.62 0.31
CA LEU A 249 11.97 7.88 -0.81
C LEU A 249 11.51 8.47 -2.15
N PRO A 250 12.17 8.15 -3.27
CA PRO A 250 11.80 8.68 -4.60
C PRO A 250 10.38 8.30 -5.04
N ASN A 251 9.85 7.20 -4.51
CA ASN A 251 8.47 6.78 -4.74
C ASN A 251 7.43 7.52 -3.86
N GLY A 252 7.86 8.53 -3.10
CA GLY A 252 7.02 9.33 -2.19
C GLY A 252 6.75 8.70 -0.82
N GLN A 253 7.13 7.43 -0.59
CA GLN A 253 6.94 6.78 0.70
C GLN A 253 7.89 7.35 1.75
N ILE A 254 7.46 7.36 3.01
CA ILE A 254 8.27 7.83 4.13
C ILE A 254 8.77 6.63 4.93
N ALA A 255 10.08 6.43 4.93
CA ALA A 255 10.76 5.53 5.85
C ALA A 255 11.06 6.26 7.16
N ARG A 256 10.94 5.54 8.29
CA ARG A 256 11.25 6.10 9.62
C ARG A 256 12.38 5.35 10.31
N CYS A 257 13.17 6.06 11.09
CA CYS A 257 14.22 5.48 11.91
C CYS A 257 13.64 4.89 13.21
N ALA A 258 14.24 3.79 13.67
CA ALA A 258 13.87 3.13 14.92
C ALA A 258 13.92 4.09 16.14
N TRP A 259 14.84 5.05 16.14
CA TRP A 259 15.01 6.02 17.23
C TRP A 259 13.69 6.72 17.61
N LYS A 260 13.09 7.49 16.69
CA LYS A 260 11.82 8.17 16.97
C LYS A 260 10.60 7.27 16.83
N GLU A 261 10.69 6.13 16.14
CA GLU A 261 9.57 5.18 16.06
C GLU A 261 9.31 4.50 17.41
N ILE A 262 10.37 4.06 18.10
CA ILE A 262 10.29 3.40 19.40
C ILE A 262 9.91 4.41 20.50
N GLU A 263 10.55 5.58 20.52
CA GLU A 263 10.31 6.62 21.53
C GLU A 263 8.83 7.07 21.56
N ASN A 264 8.22 7.23 20.39
CA ASN A 264 6.83 7.68 20.26
C ASN A 264 5.81 6.54 20.45
N GLY A 265 6.25 5.30 20.71
CA GLY A 265 5.35 4.15 20.82
C GLY A 265 4.49 3.93 19.58
N LEU A 266 5.00 4.28 18.39
CA LEU A 266 4.20 4.25 17.16
C LEU A 266 3.66 2.83 16.92
N THR A 267 2.39 2.78 16.52
CA THR A 267 1.68 1.51 16.36
C THR A 267 2.05 0.74 15.11
N ARG A 268 2.66 1.40 14.10
CA ARG A 268 3.10 0.80 12.82
C ARG A 268 4.62 0.93 12.64
N ASN A 269 5.24 -0.16 12.19
CA ASN A 269 6.65 -0.23 11.83
C ASN A 269 6.83 0.26 10.39
N SER A 270 7.47 1.42 10.26
CA SER A 270 7.74 2.11 8.99
C SER A 270 9.24 2.19 8.67
N ARG A 271 10.04 1.41 9.39
CA ARG A 271 11.50 1.34 9.24
C ARG A 271 12.00 0.34 8.19
N ASN A 272 11.12 -0.51 7.68
CA ASN A 272 11.46 -1.57 6.75
C ASN A 272 11.31 -1.05 5.32
N VAL A 273 12.41 -1.00 4.58
CA VAL A 273 12.41 -0.64 3.16
C VAL A 273 12.81 -1.84 2.33
N LYS A 274 12.03 -2.08 1.27
CA LYS A 274 12.33 -3.12 0.29
C LYS A 274 13.33 -2.55 -0.72
N VAL A 275 14.53 -3.13 -0.75
CA VAL A 275 15.57 -2.79 -1.71
C VAL A 275 15.50 -3.80 -2.86
N CYS A 276 15.35 -3.32 -4.08
CA CYS A 276 15.42 -4.14 -5.28
C CYS A 276 16.89 -4.26 -5.72
N THR A 277 17.58 -5.30 -5.25
CA THR A 277 18.81 -5.80 -5.90
C THR A 277 18.46 -7.08 -6.69
N SER A 278 19.45 -7.80 -7.23
CA SER A 278 19.22 -9.12 -7.88
C SER A 278 18.48 -10.13 -6.98
N THR A 279 18.39 -9.84 -5.68
CA THR A 279 17.54 -10.51 -4.68
C THR A 279 16.76 -9.46 -3.89
N PHE A 280 15.52 -9.75 -3.49
CA PHE A 280 14.76 -8.81 -2.65
C PHE A 280 15.31 -8.80 -1.22
N ILE A 281 15.90 -7.68 -0.78
CA ILE A 281 16.44 -7.51 0.58
C ILE A 281 15.59 -6.46 1.30
N PHE A 282 15.23 -6.74 2.56
CA PHE A 282 14.64 -5.75 3.46
C PHE A 282 15.76 -5.11 4.27
N ALA A 283 15.87 -3.78 4.20
CA ALA A 283 16.84 -3.00 4.97
C ALA A 283 16.12 -2.18 6.04
N VAL A 284 16.75 -2.08 7.22
CA VAL A 284 16.36 -1.13 8.26
C VAL A 284 17.11 0.17 7.99
N ILE A 285 16.37 1.26 7.80
CA ILE A 285 16.99 2.56 7.51
C ILE A 285 17.45 3.25 8.79
N CYS A 286 18.73 3.62 8.81
CA CYS A 286 19.27 4.67 9.68
C CYS A 286 19.60 5.86 8.77
N CYS A 287 18.84 6.96 8.84
CA CYS A 287 19.17 8.15 8.07
C CYS A 287 20.17 8.98 8.87
N LEU A 288 21.37 9.11 8.33
CA LEU A 288 22.47 9.85 8.91
C LEU A 288 22.85 10.89 7.87
N ASN A 289 22.89 12.16 8.27
CA ASN A 289 23.36 13.23 7.40
C ASN A 289 24.86 13.42 7.60
N TYR A 290 25.57 13.53 6.49
CA TYR A 290 27.02 13.73 6.41
C TYR A 290 27.28 14.90 5.46
N LEU A 291 26.85 16.09 5.88
CA LEU A 291 27.32 17.34 5.28
C LEU A 291 28.45 17.90 6.14
#